data_AF-A0A8S9BWA6-F1
#
_entry.id   AF-A0A8S9BWA6-F1
#
_cell.length_a   1.000
_cell.length_b   1.000
_cell.length_c   1.000
_cell.angle_alpha   90.00
_cell.angle_beta   90.00
_cell.angle_gamma   90.00
#
_symmetry.space_group_name_H-M   'P 1'
#
loop_
_entity.id
_entity.type
_entity.pdbx_description
1 polymer ?
#
loop_
_entity_poly.entity_id
_entity_poly.type
_entity_poly.pdbx_seq_one_letter_code
_entity_poly.pdbx_strand_id
1 'polypeptide(L)'
;MPTAGPSKTKARGKSKSKARDLPSFPEDFDPSILNRLKVVNIRKRLSDFKIVFPPEATKPELTALFILSVMDLCTPTAKADADLVETVTEWCRILVSQLHVEVERRGMEVKANKWLCIEALIQHEVAEDEPKEAPKKKKAKAAAKGKGKSKEKVVESDDESSDEKIKKRKVMDKRNEKETDGEDEASEAAASDNDHDHDAEAHAKHPTPEVMNLLISTIYADLAMANTEFEDALPECPFDTKEEVLNHLDSIQCFQDQKELSALLNKPSSPAQDLVAWISTKYGANFVRATGDLRISAFPDSIEQFVIAKPCPKHERLWNKHFAKDNDKSIVLFHGTGYPALQSIWRNGFYGTGTVGLFMGVEPQTSNGYALSYPKLSPGGYSFGIHGCPVTPKEGTRWKNDPYVSSRLLLGCEVSGSGRLYDNSYHVIPQLSSVVPRYAFLLAPTYRELLPTAAQAGPAMKAAFEKIRAGLE
;
A
#
# COMPACT_ATOMS: atom_id res chain seq x y z
N MET A 1 15.99 -36.81 56.52
CA MET A 1 15.58 -37.31 55.19
C MET A 1 16.05 -36.30 54.14
N PRO A 2 16.92 -36.66 53.18
CA PRO A 2 17.39 -35.73 52.17
C PRO A 2 16.42 -35.70 50.97
N THR A 3 16.08 -34.50 50.51
CA THR A 3 15.23 -34.24 49.35
C THR A 3 16.04 -34.35 48.06
N ALA A 4 15.54 -35.17 47.12
CA ALA A 4 16.13 -35.41 45.81
C ALA A 4 15.89 -34.23 44.86
N GLY A 5 16.94 -33.83 44.12
CA GLY A 5 16.87 -32.82 43.06
C GLY A 5 16.41 -33.41 41.71
N PRO A 6 15.90 -32.58 40.78
CA PRO A 6 15.30 -33.05 39.54
C PRO A 6 16.34 -33.37 38.46
N SER A 7 16.08 -34.48 37.77
CA SER A 7 16.85 -35.07 36.67
C SER A 7 16.69 -34.26 35.37
N LYS A 8 17.81 -33.98 34.69
CA LYS A 8 17.85 -33.32 33.37
C LYS A 8 17.80 -34.35 32.25
N THR A 9 16.69 -34.43 31.53
CA THR A 9 16.55 -35.19 30.28
C THR A 9 17.13 -34.38 29.10
N LYS A 10 18.22 -34.87 28.50
CA LYS A 10 18.80 -34.33 27.26
C LYS A 10 17.98 -34.80 26.05
N ALA A 11 17.21 -33.90 25.44
CA ALA A 11 16.61 -34.12 24.13
C ALA A 11 17.67 -33.91 23.02
N ARG A 12 17.86 -34.93 22.19
CA ARG A 12 18.82 -34.98 21.08
C ARG A 12 18.16 -34.36 19.83
N GLY A 13 18.45 -33.08 19.57
CA GLY A 13 17.96 -32.36 18.39
C GLY A 13 18.57 -32.89 17.09
N LYS A 14 17.71 -33.24 16.12
CA LYS A 14 18.10 -33.47 14.73
C LYS A 14 18.35 -32.11 14.07
N SER A 15 19.60 -31.83 13.67
CA SER A 15 19.94 -30.62 12.91
C SER A 15 19.42 -30.76 11.48
N LYS A 16 18.33 -30.06 11.14
CA LYS A 16 18.01 -29.75 9.75
C LYS A 16 19.08 -28.77 9.23
N SER A 17 19.74 -29.09 8.13
CA SER A 17 20.59 -28.13 7.41
C SER A 17 19.70 -26.98 6.96
N LYS A 18 19.82 -25.81 7.60
CA LYS A 18 19.22 -24.57 7.09
C LYS A 18 19.85 -24.32 5.73
N ALA A 19 19.05 -24.40 4.66
CA ALA A 19 19.39 -23.70 3.43
C ALA A 19 19.64 -22.24 3.84
N ARG A 20 20.81 -21.69 3.49
CA ARG A 20 21.07 -20.28 3.74
C ARG A 20 20.13 -19.50 2.84
N ASP A 21 19.33 -18.65 3.43
CA ASP A 21 18.49 -17.73 2.68
C ASP A 21 19.43 -16.79 1.91
N LEU A 22 19.29 -16.75 0.57
CA LEU A 22 20.06 -15.85 -0.27
C LEU A 22 19.71 -14.39 0.10
N PRO A 23 20.67 -13.45 0.00
CA PRO A 23 20.41 -12.06 0.31
C PRO A 23 19.32 -11.51 -0.62
N SER A 24 18.26 -10.92 -0.07
CA SER A 24 17.18 -10.30 -0.83
C SER A 24 16.91 -8.91 -0.28
N PHE A 25 16.20 -8.08 -1.04
CA PHE A 25 15.61 -6.89 -0.48
C PHE A 25 14.65 -7.29 0.66
N PRO A 26 14.61 -6.52 1.76
CA PRO A 26 13.59 -6.67 2.79
C PRO A 26 12.18 -6.57 2.18
N GLU A 27 11.20 -7.33 2.70
CA GLU A 27 9.81 -7.32 2.19
C GLU A 27 9.16 -5.93 2.23
N ASP A 28 9.63 -5.05 3.11
CA ASP A 28 9.17 -3.67 3.30
C ASP A 28 9.96 -2.63 2.48
N PHE A 29 11.02 -3.04 1.80
CA PHE A 29 11.79 -2.15 0.93
C PHE A 29 11.13 -2.01 -0.44
N ASP A 30 10.71 -0.79 -0.80
CA ASP A 30 10.24 -0.49 -2.16
C ASP A 30 11.44 -0.14 -3.07
N PRO A 31 11.80 -0.98 -4.06
CA PRO A 31 12.92 -0.70 -4.94
C PRO A 31 12.69 0.52 -5.85
N SER A 32 11.43 0.93 -6.07
CA SER A 32 11.09 2.06 -6.94
C SER A 32 11.68 3.39 -6.47
N ILE A 33 11.93 3.51 -5.16
CA ILE A 33 12.50 4.73 -4.56
C ILE A 33 13.88 5.05 -5.11
N LEU A 34 14.65 4.04 -5.53
CA LEU A 34 16.03 4.18 -6.00
C LEU A 34 16.13 5.11 -7.23
N ASN A 35 15.11 5.11 -8.09
CA ASN A 35 15.04 6.02 -9.25
C ASN A 35 14.94 7.50 -8.84
N ARG A 36 14.26 7.77 -7.71
CA ARG A 36 13.92 9.12 -7.25
C ARG A 36 14.99 9.72 -6.32
N LEU A 37 15.92 8.91 -5.83
CA LEU A 37 16.95 9.38 -4.91
C LEU A 37 17.97 10.28 -5.62
N LYS A 38 18.14 11.49 -5.08
CA LYS A 38 19.23 12.41 -5.42
C LYS A 38 20.51 11.98 -4.70
N VAL A 39 21.68 12.32 -5.24
CA VAL A 39 23.00 11.99 -4.65
C VAL A 39 23.09 12.36 -3.17
N VAL A 40 22.61 13.56 -2.80
CA VAL A 40 22.58 14.03 -1.40
C VAL A 40 21.76 13.10 -0.50
N ASN A 41 20.64 12.58 -0.99
CA ASN A 41 19.78 11.68 -0.23
C ASN A 41 20.44 10.31 -0.04
N ILE A 42 21.14 9.80 -1.06
CA ILE A 42 21.85 8.51 -0.99
C ILE A 42 23.00 8.61 0.01
N ARG A 43 23.82 9.66 -0.09
CA ARG A 43 24.91 9.91 0.87
C ARG A 43 24.41 10.01 2.30
N LYS A 44 23.31 10.74 2.52
CA LYS A 44 22.68 10.83 3.85
C LYS A 44 22.30 9.44 4.37
N ARG A 45 21.60 8.63 3.58
CA ARG A 45 21.18 7.27 3.98
C ARG A 45 22.35 6.34 4.26
N LEU A 46 23.40 6.38 3.43
CA LEU A 46 24.63 5.63 3.67
C LEU A 46 25.31 6.06 4.97
N SER A 47 25.37 7.36 5.26
CA SER A 47 25.87 7.88 6.54
C SER A 47 25.00 7.45 7.73
N ASP A 48 23.66 7.45 7.57
CA ASP A 48 22.72 6.98 8.60
C ASP A 48 22.95 5.49 8.91
N PHE A 49 23.28 4.69 7.88
CA PHE A 49 23.70 3.31 7.99
C PHE A 49 25.17 3.13 8.40
N LYS A 50 25.92 4.22 8.63
CA LYS A 50 27.36 4.23 8.95
C LYS A 50 28.22 3.47 7.93
N ILE A 51 27.81 3.48 6.67
CA ILE A 51 28.58 2.94 5.54
C ILE A 51 29.55 4.01 5.06
N VAL A 52 30.83 3.65 4.97
CA VAL A 52 31.89 4.55 4.48
C VAL A 52 31.88 4.52 2.95
N PHE A 53 31.88 5.71 2.32
CA PHE A 53 31.93 5.86 0.87
C PHE A 53 32.92 6.97 0.46
N PRO A 54 33.53 6.89 -0.73
CA PRO A 54 34.40 7.95 -1.23
C PRO A 54 33.66 9.29 -1.39
N PRO A 55 34.28 10.43 -1.04
CA PRO A 55 33.65 11.74 -1.19
C PRO A 55 33.33 12.05 -2.67
N GLU A 56 34.15 11.56 -3.59
CA GLU A 56 34.00 11.69 -5.04
C GLU A 56 33.09 10.63 -5.70
N ALA A 57 32.49 9.73 -4.90
CA ALA A 57 31.65 8.66 -5.45
C ALA A 57 30.48 9.20 -6.29
N THR A 58 30.35 8.65 -7.49
CA THR A 58 29.32 8.92 -8.47
C THR A 58 27.95 8.39 -8.00
N LYS A 59 26.87 8.84 -8.64
CA LYS A 59 25.51 8.36 -8.30
C LYS A 59 25.39 6.83 -8.40
N PRO A 60 25.90 6.15 -9.47
CA PRO A 60 25.86 4.68 -9.55
C PRO A 60 26.60 3.99 -8.41
N GLU A 61 27.82 4.42 -8.06
CA GLU A 61 28.62 3.83 -6.96
C GLU A 61 27.91 3.96 -5.61
N LEU A 62 27.36 5.15 -5.33
CA LEU A 62 26.56 5.37 -4.12
C LEU A 62 25.29 4.51 -4.10
N THR A 63 24.65 4.33 -5.25
CA THR A 63 23.44 3.50 -5.36
C THR A 63 23.77 2.03 -5.14
N ALA A 64 24.89 1.54 -5.69
CA ALA A 64 25.36 0.18 -5.49
C ALA A 64 25.67 -0.11 -4.01
N LEU A 65 26.43 0.77 -3.34
CA LEU A 65 26.69 0.66 -1.90
C LEU A 65 25.39 0.66 -1.08
N PHE A 66 24.42 1.48 -1.47
CA PHE A 66 23.14 1.54 -0.77
C PHE A 66 22.33 0.25 -0.95
N ILE A 67 22.24 -0.28 -2.17
CA ILE A 67 21.59 -1.57 -2.47
C ILE A 67 22.24 -2.69 -1.65
N LEU A 68 23.57 -2.80 -1.67
CA LEU A 68 24.31 -3.80 -0.92
C LEU A 68 24.11 -3.66 0.60
N SER A 69 23.99 -2.43 1.12
CA SER A 69 23.68 -2.21 2.53
C SER A 69 22.27 -2.63 2.91
N VAL A 70 21.28 -2.44 2.03
CA VAL A 70 19.89 -2.85 2.25
C VAL A 70 19.75 -4.38 2.24
N MET A 71 20.59 -5.08 1.47
CA MET A 71 20.63 -6.54 1.40
C MET A 71 21.56 -7.18 2.46
N ASP A 72 22.02 -6.41 3.45
CA ASP A 72 22.97 -6.84 4.50
C ASP A 72 24.33 -7.38 3.97
N LEU A 73 24.71 -7.04 2.74
CA LEU A 73 26.00 -7.39 2.12
C LEU A 73 27.09 -6.34 2.35
N CYS A 74 26.71 -5.16 2.85
CA CYS A 74 27.62 -4.11 3.25
C CYS A 74 27.20 -3.58 4.63
N THR A 75 28.04 -3.72 5.65
CA THR A 75 27.73 -3.27 7.02
C THR A 75 28.81 -2.33 7.55
N PRO A 76 28.56 -1.59 8.64
CA PRO A 76 29.58 -0.72 9.26
C PRO A 76 30.85 -1.47 9.66
N THR A 77 30.71 -2.76 9.99
CA THR A 77 31.78 -3.62 10.48
C THR A 77 32.40 -4.50 9.40
N ALA A 78 31.70 -4.72 8.30
CA ALA A 78 32.17 -5.54 7.18
C ALA A 78 32.07 -4.74 5.89
N LYS A 79 33.22 -4.39 5.33
CA LYS A 79 33.30 -3.77 4.01
C LYS A 79 32.71 -4.73 2.98
N ALA A 80 31.94 -4.19 2.05
CA ALA A 80 31.50 -4.96 0.90
C ALA A 80 32.72 -5.46 0.12
N ASP A 81 32.54 -6.61 -0.52
CA ASP A 81 33.48 -7.11 -1.52
C ASP A 81 33.65 -6.06 -2.63
N ALA A 82 34.89 -5.71 -2.95
CA ALA A 82 35.19 -4.63 -3.88
C ALA A 82 34.75 -4.96 -5.32
N ASP A 83 34.90 -6.23 -5.72
CA ASP A 83 34.54 -6.70 -7.06
C ASP A 83 33.02 -6.74 -7.22
N LEU A 84 32.30 -7.12 -6.15
CA LEU A 84 30.84 -7.05 -6.12
C LEU A 84 30.33 -5.61 -6.19
N VAL A 85 30.96 -4.65 -5.48
CA VAL A 85 30.60 -3.23 -5.54
C VAL A 85 30.78 -2.67 -6.94
N GLU A 86 31.89 -2.98 -7.60
CA GLU A 86 32.17 -2.57 -8.98
C GLU A 86 31.14 -3.15 -9.95
N THR A 87 30.83 -4.44 -9.81
CA THR A 87 29.84 -5.14 -10.64
C THR A 87 28.45 -4.53 -10.51
N VAL A 88 27.96 -4.30 -9.29
CA VAL A 88 26.65 -3.68 -9.05
C VAL A 88 26.62 -2.22 -9.53
N THR A 89 27.75 -1.52 -9.44
CA THR A 89 27.90 -0.15 -9.97
C THR A 89 27.67 -0.11 -11.47
N GLU A 90 28.22 -1.07 -12.22
CA GLU A 90 28.03 -1.12 -13.67
C GLU A 90 26.57 -1.43 -14.04
N TRP A 91 25.92 -2.35 -13.33
CA TRP A 91 24.48 -2.60 -13.52
C TRP A 91 23.61 -1.37 -13.21
N CYS A 92 24.02 -0.56 -12.22
CA CYS A 92 23.37 0.71 -11.94
C CYS A 92 23.52 1.71 -13.10
N ARG A 93 24.63 1.68 -13.85
CA ARG A 93 24.95 2.60 -14.96
C ARG A 93 24.22 2.24 -16.27
N ILE A 94 24.06 0.97 -16.58
CA ILE A 94 23.49 0.53 -17.87
C ILE A 94 21.97 0.78 -17.98
N LEU A 95 21.47 0.79 -19.22
CA LEU A 95 20.04 0.91 -19.52
C LEU A 95 19.28 -0.36 -19.11
N VAL A 96 17.96 -0.23 -18.87
CA VAL A 96 17.09 -1.36 -18.49
C VAL A 96 17.12 -2.47 -19.55
N SER A 97 17.12 -2.13 -20.83
CA SER A 97 17.21 -3.09 -21.93
C SER A 97 18.52 -3.89 -21.92
N GLN A 98 19.65 -3.23 -21.62
CA GLN A 98 20.95 -3.90 -21.51
C GLN A 98 21.01 -4.79 -20.27
N LEU A 99 20.40 -4.35 -19.16
CA LEU A 99 20.30 -5.17 -17.96
C LEU A 99 19.46 -6.44 -18.19
N HIS A 100 18.37 -6.36 -18.96
CA HIS A 100 17.57 -7.54 -19.32
C HIS A 100 18.40 -8.56 -20.10
N VAL A 101 19.20 -8.11 -21.07
CA VAL A 101 20.13 -8.99 -21.82
C VAL A 101 21.12 -9.66 -20.86
N GLU A 102 21.64 -8.95 -19.87
CA GLU A 102 22.56 -9.52 -18.88
C GLU A 102 21.88 -10.57 -17.98
N VAL A 103 20.64 -10.33 -17.56
CA VAL A 103 19.84 -11.30 -16.79
C VAL A 103 19.57 -12.56 -17.62
N GLU A 104 19.15 -12.41 -18.88
CA GLU A 104 18.89 -13.52 -19.80
C GLU A 104 20.16 -14.30 -20.14
N ARG A 105 21.29 -13.61 -20.34
CA ARG A 105 22.60 -14.22 -20.60
C ARG A 105 23.04 -15.18 -19.49
N ARG A 106 22.61 -14.93 -18.26
CA ARG A 106 22.85 -15.78 -17.09
C ARG A 106 21.76 -16.84 -16.86
N GLY A 107 20.81 -16.97 -17.78
CA GLY A 107 19.73 -17.95 -17.70
C GLY A 107 18.68 -17.63 -16.63
N MET A 108 18.58 -16.37 -16.22
CA MET A 108 17.60 -15.91 -15.23
C MET A 108 16.38 -15.27 -15.90
N GLU A 109 15.27 -15.21 -15.15
CA GLU A 109 14.04 -14.58 -15.61
C GLU A 109 14.08 -13.06 -15.38
N VAL A 110 13.79 -12.28 -16.42
CA VAL A 110 13.65 -10.81 -16.35
C VAL A 110 12.53 -10.42 -15.39
N LYS A 111 12.81 -9.51 -14.46
CA LYS A 111 11.85 -9.04 -13.46
C LYS A 111 11.16 -7.75 -13.88
N ALA A 112 10.07 -7.42 -13.18
CA ALA A 112 9.18 -6.32 -13.52
C ALA A 112 9.83 -4.92 -13.49
N ASN A 113 10.96 -4.76 -12.80
CA ASN A 113 11.69 -3.50 -12.78
C ASN A 113 13.21 -3.69 -12.68
N LYS A 114 13.96 -2.65 -13.05
CA LYS A 114 15.43 -2.61 -13.07
C LYS A 114 16.06 -3.13 -11.77
N TRP A 115 15.51 -2.73 -10.63
CA TRP A 115 16.11 -3.00 -9.33
C TRP A 115 15.92 -4.45 -8.89
N LEU A 116 14.77 -5.06 -9.21
CA LEU A 116 14.56 -6.50 -9.01
C LEU A 116 15.45 -7.36 -9.92
N CYS A 117 15.78 -6.87 -11.13
CA CYS A 117 16.78 -7.51 -11.97
C CYS A 117 18.18 -7.45 -11.34
N ILE A 118 18.56 -6.29 -10.77
CA ILE A 118 19.83 -6.14 -10.03
C ILE A 118 19.87 -7.05 -8.80
N GLU A 119 18.79 -7.14 -8.03
CA GLU A 119 18.69 -8.05 -6.89
C GLU A 119 18.94 -9.51 -7.29
N ALA A 120 18.28 -9.98 -8.36
CA ALA A 120 18.46 -11.34 -8.87
C ALA A 120 19.91 -11.61 -9.31
N LEU A 121 20.56 -10.62 -9.94
CA LEU A 121 21.96 -10.69 -10.33
C LEU A 121 22.89 -10.75 -9.11
N ILE A 122 22.64 -9.97 -8.06
CA ILE A 122 23.41 -10.03 -6.80
C ILE A 122 23.26 -11.40 -6.15
N GLN A 123 22.04 -11.92 -6.08
CA GLN A 123 21.78 -13.27 -5.55
C GLN A 123 22.55 -14.35 -6.29
N HIS A 124 22.65 -14.21 -7.62
CA HIS A 124 23.41 -15.13 -8.46
C HIS A 124 24.91 -15.07 -8.16
N GLU A 125 25.51 -13.88 -8.10
CA GLU A 125 26.95 -13.72 -7.77
C GLU A 125 27.28 -14.33 -6.40
N VAL A 126 26.50 -13.98 -5.38
CA VAL A 126 26.72 -14.46 -4.00
C VAL A 126 26.57 -15.99 -3.90
N ALA A 127 25.69 -16.59 -4.72
CA ALA A 127 25.52 -18.04 -4.77
C ALA A 127 26.68 -18.76 -5.46
N GLU A 128 27.35 -18.13 -6.44
CA GLU A 128 28.48 -18.72 -7.15
C GLU A 128 29.79 -18.69 -6.35
N ASP A 129 29.97 -17.66 -5.52
CA ASP A 129 31.14 -17.50 -4.65
C ASP A 129 31.15 -18.45 -3.44
N GLU A 130 30.02 -19.09 -3.11
CA GLU A 130 30.03 -20.11 -2.07
C GLU A 130 30.92 -21.29 -2.51
N PRO A 131 32.00 -21.60 -1.76
CA PRO A 131 32.93 -22.65 -2.15
C PRO A 131 32.18 -23.97 -2.23
N LYS A 132 32.02 -24.48 -3.47
CA LYS A 132 31.37 -25.76 -3.76
C LYS A 132 32.02 -26.82 -2.86
N GLU A 133 31.32 -27.26 -1.79
CA GLU A 133 31.81 -28.26 -0.85
C GLU A 133 32.39 -29.41 -1.69
N ALA A 134 33.72 -29.60 -1.61
CA ALA A 134 34.40 -30.62 -2.40
C ALA A 134 33.65 -31.95 -2.21
N PRO A 135 33.27 -32.65 -3.29
CA PRO A 135 32.41 -33.82 -3.19
C PRO A 135 33.03 -34.80 -2.22
N LYS A 136 32.37 -35.00 -1.07
CA LYS A 136 32.81 -35.93 -0.02
C LYS A 136 33.02 -37.28 -0.69
N LYS A 137 34.29 -37.68 -0.83
CA LYS A 137 34.73 -38.93 -1.46
C LYS A 137 33.93 -40.08 -0.83
N LYS A 138 32.90 -40.56 -1.53
CA LYS A 138 32.20 -41.79 -1.16
C LYS A 138 33.25 -42.89 -1.17
N LYS A 139 33.54 -43.47 0.00
CA LYS A 139 34.35 -44.70 0.10
C LYS A 139 33.68 -45.77 -0.77
N ALA A 140 34.26 -46.03 -1.93
CA ALA A 140 33.83 -47.09 -2.82
C ALA A 140 34.06 -48.44 -2.12
N LYS A 141 32.96 -49.13 -1.81
CA LYS A 141 32.98 -50.54 -1.44
C LYS A 141 33.12 -51.33 -2.73
N ALA A 142 34.24 -52.02 -2.88
CA ALA A 142 34.57 -52.83 -4.04
C ALA A 142 33.53 -53.95 -4.27
N ALA A 143 33.02 -54.02 -5.49
CA ALA A 143 32.43 -55.23 -6.08
C ALA A 143 32.84 -55.28 -7.55
N ALA A 144 33.25 -56.47 -7.99
CA ALA A 144 34.04 -56.72 -9.19
C ALA A 144 33.22 -56.79 -10.49
N LYS A 145 33.90 -56.44 -11.60
CA LYS A 145 33.86 -56.93 -13.01
C LYS A 145 32.60 -57.69 -13.49
N GLY A 146 32.04 -57.46 -14.68
CA GLY A 146 32.44 -56.57 -15.77
C GLY A 146 31.81 -56.93 -17.14
N LYS A 147 32.31 -56.23 -18.18
CA LYS A 147 32.27 -56.44 -19.65
C LYS A 147 31.08 -55.96 -20.50
N GLY A 148 31.44 -55.16 -21.52
CA GLY A 148 30.68 -54.81 -22.74
C GLY A 148 30.88 -53.33 -23.09
N LYS A 149 31.92 -52.88 -23.81
CA LYS A 149 32.35 -53.03 -25.22
C LYS A 149 31.54 -52.16 -26.20
N SER A 150 32.27 -51.36 -27.01
CA SER A 150 31.89 -50.63 -28.24
C SER A 150 31.13 -49.30 -28.00
N LYS A 151 31.29 -48.22 -28.78
CA LYS A 151 32.02 -47.99 -30.04
C LYS A 151 32.14 -46.46 -30.23
N GLU A 152 33.26 -46.08 -30.82
CA GLU A 152 33.68 -44.76 -31.29
C GLU A 152 32.84 -44.23 -32.45
N LYS A 153 32.55 -42.92 -32.48
CA LYS A 153 32.36 -42.19 -33.74
C LYS A 153 32.61 -40.68 -33.57
N VAL A 154 33.69 -40.24 -34.20
CA VAL A 154 34.06 -38.87 -34.58
C VAL A 154 33.14 -38.40 -35.71
N VAL A 155 32.66 -37.14 -35.69
CA VAL A 155 32.47 -36.27 -36.86
C VAL A 155 32.47 -34.80 -36.39
N GLU A 156 33.48 -34.04 -36.83
CA GLU A 156 33.43 -32.59 -37.02
C GLU A 156 32.50 -32.24 -38.20
N SER A 157 31.80 -31.11 -38.12
CA SER A 157 31.70 -30.19 -39.26
C SER A 157 31.05 -28.87 -38.86
N ASP A 158 31.68 -27.82 -39.37
CA ASP A 158 31.32 -26.41 -39.39
C ASP A 158 29.98 -26.08 -40.10
N ASP A 159 29.72 -24.77 -40.09
CA ASP A 159 28.96 -23.95 -41.04
C ASP A 159 27.55 -23.47 -40.67
N GLU A 160 27.54 -22.18 -40.29
CA GLU A 160 26.91 -21.06 -40.98
C GLU A 160 25.44 -21.12 -41.43
N SER A 161 24.76 -20.02 -41.08
CA SER A 161 23.87 -19.23 -41.94
C SER A 161 22.48 -19.82 -42.27
N SER A 162 21.43 -19.15 -41.80
CA SER A 162 20.60 -18.31 -42.69
C SER A 162 19.35 -17.75 -41.99
N ASP A 163 19.12 -16.47 -42.26
CA ASP A 163 17.83 -15.78 -42.22
C ASP A 163 16.78 -16.48 -43.12
N GLU A 164 15.51 -16.54 -42.68
CA GLU A 164 14.38 -15.88 -43.35
C GLU A 164 12.99 -16.29 -42.81
N LYS A 165 12.21 -15.25 -42.48
CA LYS A 165 10.78 -15.03 -42.78
C LYS A 165 9.83 -16.23 -42.86
N ILE A 166 8.82 -16.27 -41.98
CA ILE A 166 7.47 -16.74 -42.35
C ILE A 166 6.36 -15.80 -41.86
N LYS A 167 5.46 -15.53 -42.80
CA LYS A 167 4.27 -14.66 -42.81
C LYS A 167 3.11 -15.19 -41.96
N LYS A 168 2.33 -14.22 -41.46
CA LYS A 168 0.84 -14.15 -41.41
C LYS A 168 0.05 -15.47 -41.49
N ARG A 169 -0.77 -15.74 -40.47
CA ARG A 169 -2.15 -16.25 -40.66
C ARG A 169 -3.13 -15.54 -39.72
N LYS A 170 -4.14 -14.96 -40.35
CA LYS A 170 -5.42 -14.48 -39.83
C LYS A 170 -6.42 -15.64 -40.03
N VAL A 171 -7.40 -15.80 -39.12
CA VAL A 171 -8.77 -16.34 -39.29
C VAL A 171 -9.24 -16.69 -37.87
N MET A 172 -10.13 -15.87 -37.26
CA MET A 172 -11.59 -15.94 -37.32
C MET A 172 -12.14 -17.15 -36.55
N ASP A 173 -12.77 -16.90 -35.40
CA ASP A 173 -13.93 -17.69 -35.01
C ASP A 173 -14.93 -16.84 -34.20
N LYS A 174 -16.14 -16.81 -34.75
CA LYS A 174 -17.37 -16.21 -34.23
C LYS A 174 -18.14 -17.35 -33.57
N ARG A 175 -18.68 -17.17 -32.37
CA ARG A 175 -19.85 -17.94 -31.94
C ARG A 175 -20.77 -17.14 -31.04
N ASN A 176 -21.98 -16.95 -31.57
CA ASN A 176 -23.22 -16.55 -30.91
C ASN A 176 -23.71 -17.67 -30.00
N GLU A 177 -24.46 -17.30 -28.96
CA GLU A 177 -25.66 -17.92 -28.38
C GLU A 177 -25.99 -17.12 -27.09
N LYS A 178 -27.22 -16.84 -26.67
CA LYS A 178 -28.58 -17.11 -27.15
C LYS A 178 -29.53 -16.34 -26.22
N GLU A 179 -30.46 -15.59 -26.78
CA GLU A 179 -31.62 -15.00 -26.08
C GLU A 179 -32.64 -16.09 -25.76
N THR A 180 -33.30 -15.98 -24.60
CA THR A 180 -34.54 -16.68 -24.28
C THR A 180 -35.49 -15.71 -23.62
N ASP A 181 -36.50 -15.30 -24.40
CA ASP A 181 -37.74 -14.72 -23.92
C ASP A 181 -38.66 -15.82 -23.37
N GLY A 182 -39.43 -15.47 -22.34
CA GLY A 182 -40.53 -16.25 -21.79
C GLY A 182 -41.50 -15.31 -21.08
N GLU A 183 -42.63 -15.06 -21.74
CA GLU A 183 -43.84 -14.44 -21.19
C GLU A 183 -44.76 -15.47 -20.50
N ASP A 184 -45.75 -14.95 -19.76
CA ASP A 184 -46.94 -15.56 -19.14
C ASP A 184 -46.71 -16.26 -17.78
N GLU A 185 -47.51 -16.10 -16.71
CA GLU A 185 -48.94 -15.84 -16.55
C GLU A 185 -49.23 -15.06 -15.24
N ALA A 186 -50.42 -14.45 -15.21
CA ALA A 186 -51.05 -13.79 -14.09
C ALA A 186 -51.62 -14.77 -13.04
N SER A 187 -51.62 -14.35 -11.77
CA SER A 187 -52.60 -14.84 -10.77
C SER A 187 -52.91 -13.76 -9.74
N GLU A 188 -54.20 -13.41 -9.66
CA GLU A 188 -54.84 -12.56 -8.67
C GLU A 188 -55.00 -13.25 -7.29
N ALA A 189 -55.22 -12.39 -6.29
CA ALA A 189 -55.85 -12.61 -4.98
C ALA A 189 -54.95 -13.06 -3.79
N ALA A 190 -54.62 -12.11 -2.91
CA ALA A 190 -55.33 -11.96 -1.63
C ALA A 190 -54.81 -10.70 -0.89
N ALA A 191 -55.74 -9.82 -0.55
CA ALA A 191 -55.51 -8.64 0.28
C ALA A 191 -55.09 -9.05 1.70
N SER A 192 -54.00 -8.46 2.17
CA SER A 192 -53.63 -8.39 3.59
C SER A 192 -52.99 -7.03 3.82
N ASP A 193 -53.82 -6.06 4.19
CA ASP A 193 -53.41 -4.76 4.71
C ASP A 193 -52.43 -4.95 5.88
N ASN A 194 -51.16 -4.64 5.63
CA ASN A 194 -50.17 -4.34 6.66
C ASN A 194 -49.20 -3.32 6.04
N ASP A 195 -49.70 -2.09 5.86
CA ASP A 195 -48.91 -0.90 5.59
C ASP A 195 -48.05 -0.58 6.84
N HIS A 196 -46.93 -1.27 6.94
CA HIS A 196 -45.73 -0.69 7.52
C HIS A 196 -44.79 -0.44 6.36
N ASP A 197 -44.74 0.83 5.95
CA ASP A 197 -43.71 1.45 5.12
C ASP A 197 -42.31 1.11 5.67
N HIS A 198 -41.86 -0.09 5.37
CA HIS A 198 -40.46 -0.35 5.15
C HIS A 198 -40.20 0.03 3.70
N ASP A 199 -40.13 1.34 3.47
CA ASP A 199 -39.33 1.91 2.39
C ASP A 199 -37.94 1.30 2.54
N ALA A 200 -37.73 0.16 1.88
CA ALA A 200 -36.42 -0.37 1.62
C ALA A 200 -35.74 0.74 0.81
N GLU A 201 -34.96 1.58 1.50
CA GLU A 201 -34.20 2.68 0.94
C GLU A 201 -33.49 2.17 -0.31
N ALA A 202 -34.08 2.42 -1.48
CA ALA A 202 -33.46 2.11 -2.74
C ALA A 202 -32.13 2.85 -2.72
N HIS A 203 -31.03 2.10 -2.57
CA HIS A 203 -29.69 2.67 -2.38
C HIS A 203 -29.54 3.83 -3.35
N ALA A 204 -29.38 5.02 -2.80
CA ALA A 204 -29.36 6.22 -3.61
C ALA A 204 -28.27 6.02 -4.67
N LYS A 205 -28.68 6.07 -5.94
CA LYS A 205 -27.78 5.94 -7.12
C LYS A 205 -26.57 6.87 -7.01
N HIS A 206 -26.71 7.97 -6.26
CA HIS A 206 -25.71 8.99 -6.04
C HIS A 206 -25.27 9.06 -4.57
N PRO A 207 -24.01 9.44 -4.31
CA PRO A 207 -23.55 9.76 -2.96
C PRO A 207 -24.38 10.88 -2.31
N THR A 208 -24.37 10.92 -0.98
CA THR A 208 -25.04 11.99 -0.22
C THR A 208 -24.28 13.32 -0.36
N PRO A 209 -24.93 14.48 -0.10
CA PRO A 209 -24.27 15.78 -0.08
C PRO A 209 -23.03 15.81 0.81
N GLU A 210 -23.08 15.21 1.99
CA GLU A 210 -21.94 15.16 2.93
C GLU A 210 -20.77 14.37 2.36
N VAL A 211 -21.04 13.22 1.73
CA VAL A 211 -20.00 12.42 1.06
C VAL A 211 -19.37 13.21 -0.09
N MET A 212 -20.18 13.88 -0.90
CA MET A 212 -19.65 14.69 -2.01
C MET A 212 -18.85 15.89 -1.53
N ASN A 213 -19.30 16.57 -0.49
CA ASN A 213 -18.55 17.66 0.12
C ASN A 213 -17.21 17.13 0.66
N LEU A 214 -17.18 15.99 1.37
CA LEU A 214 -15.94 15.39 1.86
C LEU A 214 -14.98 15.04 0.72
N LEU A 215 -15.49 14.44 -0.35
CA LEU A 215 -14.69 14.09 -1.53
C LEU A 215 -14.07 15.34 -2.17
N ILE A 216 -14.88 16.36 -2.46
CA ILE A 216 -14.39 17.60 -3.09
C ILE A 216 -13.37 18.29 -2.20
N SER A 217 -13.69 18.50 -0.92
CA SER A 217 -12.78 19.15 0.02
C SER A 217 -11.43 18.43 0.08
N THR A 218 -11.44 17.10 0.15
CA THR A 218 -10.21 16.31 0.35
C THR A 218 -9.40 16.19 -0.95
N ILE A 219 -10.05 16.08 -2.11
CA ILE A 219 -9.40 16.13 -3.43
C ILE A 219 -8.75 17.50 -3.66
N TYR A 220 -9.49 18.57 -3.37
CA TYR A 220 -8.97 19.93 -3.48
C TYR A 220 -7.72 20.10 -2.61
N ALA A 221 -7.81 19.73 -1.33
CA ALA A 221 -6.72 19.91 -0.38
C ALA A 221 -5.46 19.14 -0.78
N ASP A 222 -5.61 17.91 -1.29
CA ASP A 222 -4.50 17.09 -1.77
C ASP A 222 -3.87 17.65 -3.06
N LEU A 223 -4.68 18.06 -4.04
CA LEU A 223 -4.19 18.66 -5.30
C LEU A 223 -3.50 20.01 -5.12
N ALA A 224 -3.96 20.80 -4.16
CA ALA A 224 -3.37 22.10 -3.87
C ALA A 224 -1.96 22.00 -3.26
N MET A 225 -1.52 20.81 -2.85
CA MET A 225 -0.16 20.59 -2.36
C MET A 225 0.84 20.64 -3.51
N ALA A 226 1.93 21.38 -3.32
CA ALA A 226 2.93 21.62 -4.37
C ALA A 226 3.62 20.36 -4.90
N ASN A 227 3.65 19.29 -4.10
CA ASN A 227 4.31 18.02 -4.41
C ASN A 227 3.36 16.92 -4.87
N THR A 228 2.09 17.25 -5.11
CA THR A 228 1.11 16.31 -5.65
C THR A 228 1.18 16.35 -7.17
N GLU A 229 1.57 15.22 -7.76
CA GLU A 229 1.55 15.02 -9.21
C GLU A 229 0.09 14.78 -9.65
N PHE A 230 -0.36 15.49 -10.69
CA PHE A 230 -1.77 15.55 -11.07
C PHE A 230 -2.28 14.19 -11.56
N GLU A 231 -1.50 13.53 -12.42
CA GLU A 231 -1.83 12.23 -13.01
C GLU A 231 -1.87 11.10 -11.99
N ASP A 232 -1.03 11.19 -10.95
CA ASP A 232 -1.05 10.26 -9.81
C ASP A 232 -2.25 10.53 -8.89
N ALA A 233 -2.68 11.79 -8.79
CA ALA A 233 -3.75 12.19 -7.89
C ALA A 233 -5.15 11.90 -8.45
N LEU A 234 -5.37 12.25 -9.71
CA LEU A 234 -6.63 12.07 -10.42
C LEU A 234 -6.38 11.38 -11.78
N PRO A 235 -6.06 10.06 -11.77
CA PRO A 235 -5.88 9.32 -13.01
C PRO A 235 -7.17 9.34 -13.83
N GLU A 236 -7.05 9.59 -15.14
CA GLU A 236 -8.18 9.67 -16.08
C GLU A 236 -9.14 10.84 -15.81
N CYS A 237 -8.66 11.89 -15.13
CA CYS A 237 -9.40 13.15 -15.03
C CYS A 237 -9.66 13.71 -16.44
N PRO A 238 -10.86 14.23 -16.74
CA PRO A 238 -11.16 14.79 -18.06
C PRO A 238 -10.56 16.19 -18.28
N PHE A 239 -9.78 16.70 -17.32
CA PHE A 239 -9.09 17.99 -17.37
C PHE A 239 -7.59 17.78 -17.41
N ASP A 240 -6.87 18.72 -18.04
CA ASP A 240 -5.45 18.53 -18.35
C ASP A 240 -4.52 18.99 -17.23
N THR A 241 -4.99 19.88 -16.35
CA THR A 241 -4.13 20.51 -15.33
C THR A 241 -4.79 20.55 -13.96
N LYS A 242 -3.95 20.56 -12.92
CA LYS A 242 -4.42 20.75 -11.54
C LYS A 242 -5.09 22.12 -11.35
N GLU A 243 -4.57 23.17 -11.99
CA GLU A 243 -5.11 24.53 -11.87
C GLU A 243 -6.53 24.62 -12.41
N GLU A 244 -6.80 23.98 -13.55
CA GLU A 244 -8.14 23.91 -14.14
C GLU A 244 -9.13 23.20 -13.21
N VAL A 245 -8.75 22.05 -12.65
CA VAL A 245 -9.57 21.32 -11.67
C VAL A 245 -9.87 22.16 -10.44
N LEU A 246 -8.86 22.80 -9.84
CA LEU A 246 -9.04 23.64 -8.65
C LEU A 246 -9.97 24.83 -8.95
N ASN A 247 -9.80 25.51 -10.09
CA ASN A 247 -10.66 26.61 -10.52
C ASN A 247 -12.12 26.16 -10.71
N HIS A 248 -12.34 24.97 -11.28
CA HIS A 248 -13.68 24.40 -11.42
C HIS A 248 -14.32 24.09 -10.06
N LEU A 249 -13.59 23.44 -9.16
CA LEU A 249 -14.10 23.15 -7.82
C LEU A 249 -14.44 24.43 -7.05
N ASP A 250 -13.65 25.49 -7.14
CA ASP A 250 -13.94 26.77 -6.49
C ASP A 250 -15.22 27.46 -6.99
N SER A 251 -15.70 27.10 -8.18
CA SER A 251 -16.99 27.57 -8.71
C SER A 251 -18.21 26.80 -8.17
N ILE A 252 -17.99 25.61 -7.61
CA ILE A 252 -19.04 24.74 -7.08
C ILE A 252 -19.36 25.13 -5.62
N GLN A 253 -20.64 25.29 -5.31
CA GLN A 253 -21.12 25.51 -3.95
C GLN A 253 -21.14 24.20 -3.15
N CYS A 254 -21.07 24.29 -1.82
CA CYS A 254 -21.32 23.12 -0.98
C CYS A 254 -22.73 22.58 -1.19
N PHE A 255 -22.85 21.26 -1.26
CA PHE A 255 -24.14 20.61 -1.42
C PHE A 255 -24.85 20.51 -0.08
N GLN A 256 -26.11 20.94 -0.04
CA GLN A 256 -26.97 20.86 1.16
C GLN A 256 -28.19 19.95 0.92
N ASP A 257 -28.53 19.68 -0.33
CA ASP A 257 -29.76 18.98 -0.72
C ASP A 257 -29.48 17.84 -1.71
N GLN A 258 -30.08 16.67 -1.44
CA GLN A 258 -29.89 15.46 -2.25
C GLN A 258 -30.51 15.59 -3.65
N LYS A 259 -31.64 16.31 -3.78
CA LYS A 259 -32.35 16.47 -5.05
C LYS A 259 -31.57 17.36 -5.99
N GLU A 260 -31.00 18.47 -5.50
CA GLU A 260 -30.11 19.36 -6.26
C GLU A 260 -28.85 18.63 -6.72
N LEU A 261 -28.16 17.93 -5.82
CA LEU A 261 -26.99 17.13 -6.17
C LEU A 261 -27.34 16.08 -7.24
N SER A 262 -28.46 15.39 -7.07
CA SER A 262 -28.89 14.36 -8.03
C SER A 262 -29.27 14.93 -9.40
N ALA A 263 -29.88 16.11 -9.43
CA ALA A 263 -30.20 16.80 -10.69
C ALA A 263 -28.91 17.18 -11.44
N LEU A 264 -27.90 17.70 -10.73
CA LEU A 264 -26.59 18.02 -11.27
C LEU A 264 -25.89 16.78 -11.82
N LEU A 265 -25.83 15.70 -11.04
CA LEU A 265 -25.13 14.47 -11.43
C LEU A 265 -25.79 13.75 -12.62
N ASN A 266 -27.12 13.81 -12.74
CA ASN A 266 -27.83 13.20 -13.86
C ASN A 266 -27.71 14.01 -15.17
N LYS A 267 -27.58 15.33 -15.06
CA LYS A 267 -27.50 16.22 -16.23
C LYS A 267 -26.54 17.38 -15.97
N PRO A 268 -25.22 17.12 -15.99
CA PRO A 268 -24.23 18.18 -15.94
C PRO A 268 -24.44 19.18 -17.07
N SER A 269 -24.36 20.48 -16.77
CA SER A 269 -24.57 21.56 -17.73
C SER A 269 -23.36 22.49 -17.88
N SER A 270 -22.24 22.19 -17.22
CA SER A 270 -20.99 22.95 -17.31
C SER A 270 -19.79 22.06 -16.99
N PRO A 271 -18.57 22.45 -17.40
CA PRO A 271 -17.36 21.68 -17.09
C PRO A 271 -17.16 21.44 -15.59
N ALA A 272 -17.49 22.41 -14.74
CA ALA A 272 -17.40 22.23 -13.29
C ALA A 272 -18.39 21.16 -12.78
N GLN A 273 -19.59 21.08 -13.38
CA GLN A 273 -20.55 20.02 -13.05
C GLN A 273 -20.12 18.67 -13.64
N ASP A 274 -19.50 18.64 -14.82
CA ASP A 274 -18.90 17.44 -15.40
C ASP A 274 -17.80 16.87 -14.48
N LEU A 275 -16.97 17.75 -13.90
CA LEU A 275 -15.98 17.36 -12.90
C LEU A 275 -16.63 16.71 -11.67
N VAL A 276 -17.69 17.33 -11.13
CA VAL A 276 -18.42 16.78 -9.97
C VAL A 276 -19.04 15.42 -10.30
N ALA A 277 -19.63 15.27 -11.49
CA ALA A 277 -20.17 13.99 -11.96
C ALA A 277 -19.09 12.92 -12.13
N TRP A 278 -17.92 13.30 -12.65
CA TRP A 278 -16.76 12.41 -12.75
C TRP A 278 -16.25 11.99 -11.36
N ILE A 279 -16.09 12.93 -10.41
CA ILE A 279 -15.70 12.63 -9.02
C ILE A 279 -16.69 11.66 -8.37
N SER A 280 -17.99 11.93 -8.54
CA SER A 280 -19.06 11.06 -8.02
C SER A 280 -18.97 9.65 -8.60
N THR A 281 -18.77 9.53 -9.91
CA THR A 281 -18.65 8.23 -10.60
C THR A 281 -17.40 7.47 -10.17
N LYS A 282 -16.25 8.15 -10.02
CA LYS A 282 -14.97 7.52 -9.70
C LYS A 282 -14.80 7.18 -8.22
N TYR A 283 -15.31 8.02 -7.32
CA TYR A 283 -15.02 7.95 -5.89
C TYR A 283 -16.26 7.93 -4.99
N GLY A 284 -17.44 8.27 -5.51
CA GLY A 284 -18.68 8.39 -4.72
C GLY A 284 -19.06 7.10 -3.98
N ALA A 285 -18.89 5.94 -4.63
CA ALA A 285 -19.18 4.64 -4.03
C ALA A 285 -18.14 4.17 -3.00
N ASN A 286 -17.01 4.87 -2.85
CA ASN A 286 -15.97 4.50 -1.90
C ASN A 286 -16.31 4.91 -0.47
N PHE A 287 -17.25 5.84 -0.30
CA PHE A 287 -17.65 6.40 0.98
C PHE A 287 -19.14 6.33 1.16
N VAL A 288 -19.55 6.04 2.39
CA VAL A 288 -20.92 6.22 2.83
C VAL A 288 -20.91 6.97 4.14
N ARG A 289 -21.92 7.81 4.37
CA ARG A 289 -22.14 8.39 5.70
C ARG A 289 -22.46 7.26 6.66
N ALA A 290 -21.83 7.24 7.84
CA ALA A 290 -22.12 6.22 8.83
C ALA A 290 -23.48 6.51 9.49
N THR A 291 -24.47 5.69 9.15
CA THR A 291 -25.82 5.71 9.72
C THR A 291 -26.15 4.35 10.35
N GLY A 292 -27.26 4.27 11.08
CA GLY A 292 -27.77 3.01 11.63
C GLY A 292 -26.73 2.23 12.43
N ASP A 293 -26.47 1.00 11.99
CA ASP A 293 -25.57 0.02 12.58
C ASP A 293 -24.08 0.23 12.26
N LEU A 294 -23.78 1.04 11.23
CA LEU A 294 -22.43 1.49 10.91
C LEU A 294 -22.03 2.71 11.73
N ARG A 295 -22.96 3.37 12.42
CA ARG A 295 -22.64 4.52 13.26
C ARG A 295 -22.03 4.07 14.59
N ILE A 296 -20.88 4.61 14.94
CA ILE A 296 -20.22 4.34 16.22
C ILE A 296 -20.76 5.30 17.27
N SER A 297 -21.80 4.89 17.99
CA SER A 297 -22.53 5.72 18.97
C SER A 297 -21.72 6.16 20.18
N ALA A 298 -20.55 5.55 20.42
CA ALA A 298 -19.62 5.99 21.46
C ALA A 298 -18.98 7.35 21.15
N PHE A 299 -18.91 7.76 19.87
CA PHE A 299 -18.49 9.10 19.50
C PHE A 299 -19.65 10.10 19.64
N PRO A 300 -19.39 11.34 20.11
CA PRO A 300 -20.38 12.41 20.14
C PRO A 300 -21.16 12.59 18.83
N ASP A 301 -22.44 12.96 18.94
CA ASP A 301 -23.29 13.24 17.77
C ASP A 301 -22.79 14.41 16.90
N SER A 302 -21.98 15.30 17.47
CA SER A 302 -21.34 16.41 16.75
C SER A 302 -20.25 15.97 15.78
N ILE A 303 -19.75 14.74 15.89
CA ILE A 303 -18.68 14.21 15.04
C ILE A 303 -19.32 13.52 13.83
N GLU A 304 -19.07 14.07 12.65
CA GLU A 304 -19.44 13.41 11.41
C GLU A 304 -18.59 12.16 11.19
N GLN A 305 -19.25 11.07 10.81
CA GLN A 305 -18.64 9.75 10.63
C GLN A 305 -18.89 9.27 9.22
N PHE A 306 -17.82 8.84 8.54
CA PHE A 306 -17.87 8.29 7.20
C PHE A 306 -17.22 6.90 7.22
N VAL A 307 -17.87 5.96 6.56
CA VAL A 307 -17.35 4.62 6.33
C VAL A 307 -16.68 4.59 4.97
N ILE A 308 -15.53 3.93 4.92
CA ILE A 308 -14.77 3.66 3.70
C ILE A 308 -15.24 2.29 3.19
N ALA A 309 -16.32 2.32 2.40
CA ALA A 309 -17.04 1.15 1.93
C ALA A 309 -16.24 0.33 0.92
N LYS A 310 -15.54 1.01 0.00
CA LYS A 310 -14.74 0.39 -1.05
C LYS A 310 -13.32 0.97 -1.05
N PRO A 311 -12.41 0.42 -0.24
CA PRO A 311 -11.01 0.85 -0.27
C PRO A 311 -10.39 0.55 -1.64
N CYS A 312 -9.25 1.18 -1.94
CA CYS A 312 -8.50 0.92 -3.17
C CYS A 312 -8.26 -0.60 -3.34
N PRO A 313 -8.67 -1.23 -4.47
CA PRO A 313 -8.60 -2.68 -4.65
C PRO A 313 -7.20 -3.27 -4.44
N LYS A 314 -6.16 -2.49 -4.79
CA LYS A 314 -4.76 -2.87 -4.54
C LYS A 314 -4.48 -3.03 -3.04
N HIS A 315 -4.92 -2.07 -2.21
CA HIS A 315 -4.69 -2.12 -0.77
C HIS A 315 -5.54 -3.19 -0.10
N GLU A 316 -6.80 -3.33 -0.51
CA GLU A 316 -7.67 -4.38 0.02
C GLU A 316 -7.11 -5.77 -0.24
N ARG A 317 -6.62 -6.02 -1.46
CA ARG A 317 -5.96 -7.29 -1.80
C ARG A 317 -4.72 -7.56 -0.94
N LEU A 318 -3.88 -6.53 -0.75
CA LEU A 318 -2.67 -6.68 0.07
C LEU A 318 -3.03 -6.90 1.55
N TRP A 319 -4.00 -6.16 2.07
CA TRP A 319 -4.50 -6.31 3.42
C TRP A 319 -5.09 -7.71 3.65
N ASN A 320 -5.92 -8.21 2.73
CA ASN A 320 -6.50 -9.56 2.80
C ASN A 320 -5.42 -10.66 2.85
N LYS A 321 -4.29 -10.48 2.15
CA LYS A 321 -3.15 -11.39 2.24
C LYS A 321 -2.55 -11.43 3.65
N HIS A 322 -2.42 -10.28 4.31
CA HIS A 322 -1.96 -10.21 5.69
C HIS A 322 -3.00 -10.78 6.66
N PHE A 323 -4.27 -10.44 6.46
CA PHE A 323 -5.38 -10.91 7.29
C PHE A 323 -5.46 -12.43 7.34
N ALA A 324 -5.39 -13.09 6.17
CA ALA A 324 -5.34 -14.54 6.08
C ALA A 324 -4.09 -15.14 6.77
N LYS A 325 -2.93 -14.50 6.64
CA LYS A 325 -1.67 -14.92 7.30
C LYS A 325 -1.78 -14.84 8.83
N ASP A 326 -2.55 -13.89 9.34
CA ASP A 326 -2.76 -13.65 10.77
C ASP A 326 -3.97 -14.42 11.35
N ASN A 327 -4.45 -15.45 10.64
CA ASN A 327 -5.62 -16.29 11.01
C ASN A 327 -6.90 -15.48 11.17
N ASP A 328 -7.15 -14.57 10.23
CA ASP A 328 -8.35 -13.74 10.17
C ASP A 328 -8.55 -12.90 11.44
N LYS A 329 -7.44 -12.44 12.02
CA LYS A 329 -7.42 -11.56 13.20
C LYS A 329 -6.94 -10.17 12.83
N SER A 330 -7.72 -9.19 13.25
CA SER A 330 -7.37 -7.78 13.17
C SER A 330 -7.60 -7.07 14.51
N ILE A 331 -6.97 -5.92 14.65
CA ILE A 331 -7.16 -4.98 15.75
C ILE A 331 -7.65 -3.63 15.23
N VAL A 332 -8.38 -2.92 16.08
CA VAL A 332 -8.81 -1.55 15.83
C VAL A 332 -7.72 -0.63 16.34
N LEU A 333 -7.20 0.24 15.47
CA LEU A 333 -6.24 1.27 15.81
C LEU A 333 -6.66 2.60 15.19
N PHE A 334 -6.15 3.70 15.74
CA PHE A 334 -6.51 5.04 15.30
C PHE A 334 -5.31 5.77 14.73
N HIS A 335 -5.52 6.62 13.72
CA HIS A 335 -4.47 7.47 13.18
C HIS A 335 -5.00 8.88 12.94
N GLY A 336 -4.43 9.86 13.64
CA GLY A 336 -4.76 11.27 13.42
C GLY A 336 -3.95 11.81 12.26
N THR A 337 -4.61 12.50 11.33
CA THR A 337 -3.96 13.05 10.14
C THR A 337 -4.57 14.39 9.73
N GLY A 338 -3.91 15.07 8.80
CA GLY A 338 -4.40 16.32 8.22
C GLY A 338 -5.37 16.06 7.07
N TYR A 339 -6.24 17.04 6.83
CA TYR A 339 -7.20 17.03 5.74
C TYR A 339 -6.58 16.72 4.35
N PRO A 340 -5.43 17.32 3.96
CA PRO A 340 -4.80 17.06 2.67
C PRO A 340 -4.25 15.64 2.50
N ALA A 341 -3.91 14.95 3.60
CA ALA A 341 -3.29 13.64 3.53
C ALA A 341 -4.29 12.52 3.21
N LEU A 342 -5.59 12.78 3.38
CA LEU A 342 -6.60 11.75 3.33
C LEU A 342 -6.71 11.07 1.96
N GLN A 343 -6.79 11.86 0.89
CA GLN A 343 -6.86 11.32 -0.47
C GLN A 343 -5.59 10.55 -0.84
N SER A 344 -4.42 11.06 -0.45
CA SER A 344 -3.16 10.36 -0.64
C SER A 344 -3.13 9.01 0.12
N ILE A 345 -3.59 8.98 1.38
CA ILE A 345 -3.71 7.74 2.17
C ILE A 345 -4.67 6.75 1.51
N TRP A 346 -5.78 7.22 0.93
CA TRP A 346 -6.74 6.35 0.26
C TRP A 346 -6.19 5.75 -1.04
N ARG A 347 -5.55 6.57 -1.88
CA ARG A 347 -4.99 6.14 -3.17
C ARG A 347 -3.74 5.28 -3.01
N ASN A 348 -2.85 5.67 -2.10
CA ASN A 348 -1.49 5.11 -2.00
C ASN A 348 -1.21 4.33 -0.71
N GLY A 349 -2.12 4.38 0.27
CA GLY A 349 -1.93 3.78 1.57
C GLY A 349 -1.13 4.71 2.48
N PHE A 350 -0.80 4.22 3.67
CA PHE A 350 0.06 4.97 4.56
C PHE A 350 1.49 5.00 4.05
N TYR A 351 2.16 6.13 4.28
CA TYR A 351 3.61 6.24 4.12
C TYR A 351 4.29 6.12 5.47
N GLY A 352 5.29 5.25 5.57
CA GLY A 352 6.07 5.06 6.80
C GLY A 352 7.09 6.17 6.99
N THR A 353 7.38 6.53 8.23
CA THR A 353 8.46 7.47 8.56
C THR A 353 9.80 6.73 8.60
N GLY A 354 10.32 6.40 7.42
CA GLY A 354 11.58 5.66 7.30
C GLY A 354 11.44 4.19 7.72
N THR A 355 12.39 3.69 8.52
CA THR A 355 12.51 2.26 8.88
C THR A 355 11.66 1.84 10.08
N VAL A 356 11.03 2.79 10.78
CA VAL A 356 10.34 2.49 12.05
C VAL A 356 8.90 2.02 11.81
N GLY A 357 8.28 2.37 10.68
CA GLY A 357 6.89 2.04 10.36
C GLY A 357 5.91 3.16 10.65
N LEU A 358 4.63 2.82 10.82
CA LEU A 358 3.53 3.74 11.11
C LEU A 358 3.13 3.67 12.59
N PHE A 359 3.05 4.84 13.24
CA PHE A 359 2.55 4.94 14.61
C PHE A 359 1.02 5.10 14.60
N MET A 360 0.34 4.29 15.39
CA MET A 360 -1.12 4.30 15.51
C MET A 360 -1.50 4.18 16.99
N GLY A 361 -2.40 5.03 17.46
CA GLY A 361 -2.89 4.99 18.84
C GLY A 361 -3.86 3.82 19.05
N VAL A 362 -3.76 3.19 20.22
CA VAL A 362 -4.77 2.25 20.72
C VAL A 362 -6.10 2.97 20.95
N GLU A 363 -6.01 4.22 21.40
CA GLU A 363 -7.12 5.07 21.80
C GLU A 363 -7.34 6.21 20.78
N PRO A 364 -8.60 6.59 20.47
CA PRO A 364 -8.91 7.77 19.67
C PRO A 364 -8.20 9.04 20.15
N GLN A 365 -8.21 9.27 21.47
CA GLN A 365 -7.62 10.45 22.09
C GLN A 365 -6.10 10.52 21.90
N THR A 366 -5.44 9.37 21.95
CA THR A 366 -3.99 9.26 21.74
C THR A 366 -3.61 9.67 20.33
N SER A 367 -4.39 9.27 19.34
CA SER A 367 -4.17 9.63 17.93
C SER A 367 -4.61 11.05 17.58
N ASN A 368 -5.55 11.63 18.34
CA ASN A 368 -6.01 13.00 18.17
C ASN A 368 -4.85 14.02 18.22
N GLY A 369 -3.85 13.78 19.07
CA GLY A 369 -2.65 14.61 19.16
C GLY A 369 -1.86 14.71 17.85
N TYR A 370 -1.84 13.67 17.01
CA TYR A 370 -1.18 13.70 15.70
C TYR A 370 -1.94 14.54 14.68
N ALA A 371 -3.29 14.53 14.74
CA ALA A 371 -4.15 15.37 13.91
C ALA A 371 -4.01 16.88 14.22
N LEU A 372 -3.20 17.23 15.21
CA LEU A 372 -3.13 18.56 15.81
C LEU A 372 -1.77 19.24 15.67
N SER A 373 -0.85 18.67 14.89
CA SER A 373 0.54 19.13 14.79
C SER A 373 0.66 20.60 14.35
N TYR A 374 0.49 21.52 15.30
CA TYR A 374 0.73 22.94 15.19
C TYR A 374 2.24 23.17 15.23
N PRO A 375 2.81 23.91 14.27
CA PRO A 375 4.26 24.18 14.27
C PRO A 375 4.81 25.02 15.45
N LYS A 376 4.00 25.47 16.43
CA LYS A 376 4.39 26.66 17.24
C LYS A 376 4.07 26.71 18.74
N LEU A 377 3.59 25.65 19.41
CA LEU A 377 3.10 25.84 20.79
C LEU A 377 4.05 25.50 21.95
N SER A 378 5.31 25.11 21.71
CA SER A 378 6.25 24.97 22.84
C SER A 378 7.70 25.29 22.44
N PRO A 379 8.30 26.38 22.96
CA PRO A 379 9.75 26.54 22.97
C PRO A 379 10.32 25.43 23.85
N GLY A 380 10.85 24.36 23.23
CA GLY A 380 11.45 23.22 23.94
C GLY A 380 10.64 21.91 23.94
N GLY A 381 9.44 21.90 23.36
CA GLY A 381 8.76 20.63 23.08
C GLY A 381 9.41 19.97 21.87
N TYR A 382 9.86 18.72 22.01
CA TYR A 382 10.20 17.86 20.87
C TYR A 382 8.92 17.62 20.07
N SER A 383 8.55 18.59 19.23
CA SER A 383 7.65 18.35 18.14
C SER A 383 8.34 17.29 17.31
N PHE A 384 7.75 16.09 17.21
CA PHE A 384 8.13 15.11 16.20
C PHE A 384 7.80 15.72 14.84
N GLY A 385 8.60 16.70 14.43
CA GLY A 385 8.44 17.55 13.27
C GLY A 385 8.77 16.80 11.99
N ILE A 386 8.37 15.54 11.90
CA ILE A 386 8.67 14.75 10.73
C ILE A 386 7.79 15.21 9.57
N HIS A 387 6.52 15.61 9.76
CA HIS A 387 5.72 16.23 8.69
C HIS A 387 4.65 17.17 9.24
N GLY A 388 5.02 18.42 9.54
CA GLY A 388 4.10 19.49 9.99
C GLY A 388 3.13 19.93 8.89
N CYS A 389 2.24 19.04 8.45
CA CYS A 389 1.09 19.40 7.65
C CYS A 389 0.17 20.23 8.56
N PRO A 390 -0.08 21.51 8.25
CA PRO A 390 -0.95 22.31 9.07
C PRO A 390 -2.34 21.66 9.07
N VAL A 391 -2.91 21.53 10.27
CA VAL A 391 -4.22 20.90 10.52
C VAL A 391 -5.29 21.51 9.63
N THR A 392 -5.25 22.83 9.50
CA THR A 392 -6.01 23.60 8.52
C THR A 392 -5.15 23.82 7.28
N PRO A 393 -5.66 23.56 6.06
CA PRO A 393 -4.96 23.93 4.85
C PRO A 393 -4.58 25.42 4.89
N LYS A 394 -3.43 25.77 4.33
CA LYS A 394 -3.06 27.19 4.17
C LYS A 394 -4.13 27.89 3.33
N GLU A 395 -4.31 29.19 3.57
CA GLU A 395 -5.16 30.00 2.70
C GLU A 395 -4.73 29.83 1.23
N GLY A 396 -5.69 29.58 0.34
CA GLY A 396 -5.45 29.21 -1.06
C GLY A 396 -5.24 27.71 -1.33
N THR A 397 -5.13 26.87 -0.30
CA THR A 397 -5.02 25.39 -0.43
C THR A 397 -6.26 24.63 0.08
N ARG A 398 -7.35 25.35 0.30
CA ARG A 398 -8.65 24.80 0.67
C ARG A 398 -9.68 25.15 -0.40
N TRP A 399 -10.66 24.28 -0.56
CA TRP A 399 -11.82 24.60 -1.38
C TRP A 399 -12.58 25.77 -0.75
N LYS A 400 -12.92 26.78 -1.56
CA LYS A 400 -13.54 28.02 -1.07
C LYS A 400 -14.82 27.78 -0.27
N ASN A 401 -15.59 26.77 -0.64
CA ASN A 401 -16.90 26.46 -0.03
C ASN A 401 -16.83 25.23 0.88
N ASP A 402 -15.65 24.87 1.38
CA ASP A 402 -15.43 23.69 2.23
C ASP A 402 -16.20 23.78 3.57
N PRO A 403 -17.21 22.93 3.82
CA PRO A 403 -17.93 22.92 5.10
C PRO A 403 -17.08 22.35 6.24
N TYR A 404 -15.94 21.73 5.94
CA TYR A 404 -15.08 21.01 6.88
C TYR A 404 -13.73 21.68 7.09
N VAL A 405 -13.58 22.94 6.68
CA VAL A 405 -12.32 23.69 6.69
C VAL A 405 -11.59 23.72 8.03
N SER A 406 -12.33 23.60 9.14
CA SER A 406 -11.79 23.61 10.50
C SER A 406 -11.77 22.24 11.17
N SER A 407 -12.27 21.22 10.48
CA SER A 407 -12.36 19.86 11.00
C SER A 407 -11.00 19.20 11.02
N ARG A 408 -10.76 18.41 12.06
CA ARG A 408 -9.58 17.54 12.17
C ARG A 408 -9.98 16.15 11.75
N LEU A 409 -9.03 15.39 11.22
CA LEU A 409 -9.31 14.06 10.74
C LEU A 409 -8.71 12.99 11.65
N LEU A 410 -9.57 12.11 12.12
CA LEU A 410 -9.18 10.89 12.81
C LEU A 410 -9.63 9.69 11.97
N LEU A 411 -8.70 8.79 11.67
CA LEU A 411 -8.99 7.57 10.95
C LEU A 411 -9.15 6.41 11.92
N GLY A 412 -10.27 5.70 11.78
CA GLY A 412 -10.46 4.38 12.37
C GLY A 412 -9.94 3.32 11.41
N CYS A 413 -8.88 2.63 11.81
CA CYS A 413 -8.18 1.70 10.93
C CYS A 413 -8.31 0.27 11.43
N GLU A 414 -8.39 -0.63 10.46
CA GLU A 414 -8.30 -2.06 10.68
C GLU A 414 -6.88 -2.53 10.37
N VAL A 415 -6.23 -3.15 11.34
CA VAL A 415 -4.84 -3.61 11.22
C VAL A 415 -4.77 -5.11 11.39
N SER A 416 -4.24 -5.80 10.38
CA SER A 416 -3.96 -7.23 10.46
C SER A 416 -2.76 -7.49 11.38
N GLY A 417 -2.87 -8.51 12.23
CA GLY A 417 -1.85 -8.85 13.20
C GLY A 417 -1.82 -7.88 14.39
N SER A 418 -0.77 -7.94 15.20
CA SER A 418 -0.69 -7.16 16.44
C SER A 418 0.15 -5.89 16.33
N GLY A 419 0.90 -5.70 15.25
CA GLY A 419 2.00 -4.73 15.23
C GLY A 419 2.99 -4.91 16.40
N ARG A 420 3.78 -3.88 16.69
CA ARG A 420 4.62 -3.81 17.89
C ARG A 420 4.07 -2.77 18.86
N LEU A 421 3.61 -3.20 20.04
CA LEU A 421 3.16 -2.29 21.08
C LEU A 421 4.32 -1.42 21.61
N TYR A 422 4.07 -0.12 21.73
CA TYR A 422 4.98 0.90 22.24
C TYR A 422 4.27 1.70 23.34
N ASP A 423 4.78 1.61 24.57
CA ASP A 423 4.31 2.35 25.76
C ASP A 423 2.79 2.23 26.05
N ASN A 424 2.22 1.04 25.80
CA ASN A 424 0.80 0.69 25.99
C ASN A 424 -0.24 1.56 25.27
N SER A 425 0.19 2.60 24.58
CA SER A 425 -0.67 3.64 24.02
C SER A 425 -0.62 3.66 22.49
N TYR A 426 0.45 3.12 21.91
CA TYR A 426 0.67 3.11 20.46
C TYR A 426 1.09 1.72 19.98
N HIS A 427 0.75 1.42 18.75
CA HIS A 427 1.39 0.37 17.97
C HIS A 427 2.25 0.99 16.90
N VAL A 428 3.40 0.36 16.67
CA VAL A 428 4.26 0.60 15.53
C VAL A 428 3.99 -0.50 14.52
N ILE A 429 3.52 -0.11 13.33
CA ILE A 429 3.17 -1.01 12.25
C ILE A 429 4.25 -0.94 11.16
N PRO A 430 5.18 -1.90 11.10
CA PRO A 430 6.23 -1.88 10.06
C PRO A 430 5.65 -2.20 8.68
N GLN A 431 4.68 -3.11 8.62
CA GLN A 431 4.06 -3.55 7.37
C GLN A 431 2.86 -2.67 7.02
N LEU A 432 3.06 -1.60 6.28
CA LEU A 432 2.00 -0.63 5.98
C LEU A 432 0.81 -1.23 5.22
N SER A 433 1.06 -2.24 4.37
CA SER A 433 0.01 -2.96 3.67
C SER A 433 -0.87 -3.84 4.56
N SER A 434 -0.55 -3.98 5.85
CA SER A 434 -1.41 -4.62 6.85
C SER A 434 -2.47 -3.68 7.45
N VAL A 435 -2.48 -2.41 7.05
CA VAL A 435 -3.40 -1.38 7.55
C VAL A 435 -4.37 -0.98 6.46
N VAL A 436 -5.67 -0.95 6.79
CA VAL A 436 -6.70 -0.36 5.93
C VAL A 436 -7.55 0.63 6.73
N PRO A 437 -7.67 1.90 6.28
CA PRO A 437 -8.65 2.83 6.84
C PRO A 437 -10.06 2.31 6.58
N ARG A 438 -10.91 2.28 7.62
CA ARG A 438 -12.32 1.87 7.51
C ARG A 438 -13.28 3.00 7.87
N TYR A 439 -12.84 3.93 8.71
CA TYR A 439 -13.62 5.10 9.12
C TYR A 439 -12.82 6.39 8.98
N ALA A 440 -13.51 7.47 8.66
CA ALA A 440 -13.07 8.84 8.80
C ALA A 440 -14.01 9.59 9.75
N PHE A 441 -13.45 10.14 10.82
CA PHE A 441 -14.16 10.96 11.81
C PHE A 441 -13.72 12.41 11.66
N LEU A 442 -14.68 13.32 11.42
CA LEU A 442 -14.43 14.76 11.36
C LEU A 442 -14.64 15.35 12.76
N LEU A 443 -13.54 15.65 13.43
CA LEU A 443 -13.55 16.22 14.78
C LEU A 443 -13.63 17.75 14.69
N ALA A 444 -14.28 18.38 15.67
CA ALA A 444 -14.27 19.84 15.76
C ALA A 444 -12.83 20.38 15.92
N PRO A 445 -12.54 21.64 15.54
CA PRO A 445 -11.20 22.23 15.67
C PRO A 445 -10.68 22.28 17.11
N THR A 446 -11.55 22.17 18.11
CA THR A 446 -11.19 22.32 19.52
C THR A 446 -10.83 20.99 20.18
N TYR A 447 -9.89 21.03 21.13
CA TYR A 447 -9.48 19.88 21.95
C TYR A 447 -10.52 19.44 22.98
N ARG A 448 -11.67 20.11 23.07
CA ARG A 448 -12.61 19.93 24.17
C ARG A 448 -13.52 18.72 24.00
N GLU A 449 -13.59 18.17 22.79
CA GLU A 449 -14.35 16.95 22.55
C GLU A 449 -13.65 15.77 23.23
N LEU A 450 -14.33 15.19 24.22
CA LEU A 450 -13.93 13.95 24.83
C LEU A 450 -14.21 12.82 23.83
N LEU A 451 -13.15 12.26 23.27
CA LEU A 451 -13.25 11.09 22.41
C LEU A 451 -13.47 9.83 23.27
N PRO A 452 -14.21 8.84 22.77
CA PRO A 452 -14.42 7.59 23.49
C PRO A 452 -13.10 6.84 23.70
N THR A 453 -13.09 5.97 24.69
CA THR A 453 -12.02 4.99 24.88
C THR A 453 -12.15 3.84 23.86
N ALA A 454 -11.09 3.07 23.67
CA ALA A 454 -11.06 1.87 22.85
C ALA A 454 -12.01 0.81 23.37
N ALA A 455 -12.23 0.75 24.69
CA ALA A 455 -13.23 -0.12 25.30
C ALA A 455 -14.67 0.27 24.90
N GLN A 456 -14.93 1.57 24.72
CA GLN A 456 -16.25 2.10 24.34
C GLN A 456 -16.49 1.99 22.82
N ALA A 457 -15.51 2.35 21.98
CA ALA A 457 -15.66 2.36 20.53
C ALA A 457 -15.29 1.03 19.84
N GLY A 458 -14.33 0.30 20.41
CA GLY A 458 -13.70 -0.86 19.77
C GLY A 458 -14.68 -1.99 19.39
N PRO A 459 -15.57 -2.46 20.29
CA PRO A 459 -16.53 -3.51 19.95
C PRO A 459 -17.44 -3.13 18.78
N ALA A 460 -17.99 -1.92 18.76
CA ALA A 460 -18.85 -1.44 17.68
C ALA A 460 -18.07 -1.31 16.35
N MET A 461 -16.84 -0.80 16.40
CA MET A 461 -16.00 -0.70 15.21
C MET A 461 -15.62 -2.07 14.64
N LYS A 462 -15.32 -3.06 15.49
CA LYS A 462 -15.05 -4.44 15.02
C LYS A 462 -16.26 -5.04 14.32
N ALA A 463 -17.46 -4.89 14.90
CA ALA A 463 -18.69 -5.36 14.29
C ALA A 463 -18.95 -4.65 12.94
N ALA A 464 -18.67 -3.36 12.84
CA ALA A 464 -18.76 -2.64 11.58
C ALA A 464 -17.72 -3.10 10.55
N PHE A 465 -16.48 -3.41 10.97
CA PHE A 465 -15.46 -3.93 10.07
C PHE A 465 -15.86 -5.28 9.48
N GLU A 466 -16.48 -6.15 10.27
CA GLU A 466 -17.05 -7.41 9.80
C GLU A 466 -18.11 -7.19 8.71
N LYS A 467 -19.02 -6.23 8.91
CA LYS A 467 -20.03 -5.86 7.91
C LYS A 467 -19.41 -5.31 6.64
N ILE A 468 -18.45 -4.38 6.76
CA ILE A 468 -17.73 -3.83 5.60
C ILE A 468 -17.06 -4.95 4.80
N ARG A 469 -16.43 -5.94 5.46
CA ARG A 469 -15.81 -7.10 4.79
C ARG A 469 -16.82 -8.02 4.11
N ALA A 470 -18.00 -8.18 4.68
CA ALA A 470 -19.07 -8.96 4.07
C ALA A 470 -19.66 -8.28 2.82
N GLY A 471 -19.32 -7.00 2.60
CA GLY A 471 -20.02 -6.11 1.69
C GLY A 471 -21.09 -5.34 2.46
N LEU A 472 -21.13 -4.03 2.26
CA LEU A 472 -22.27 -3.23 2.70
C LEU A 472 -23.41 -3.56 1.74
N GLU A 473 -24.30 -4.45 2.17
CA GLU A 473 -25.57 -4.70 1.49
C GLU A 473 -26.50 -3.51 1.65
#